data_AF-R7C8C9-F1
#
_entry.id   AF-R7C8C9-F1
#
_cell.length_a   1.000
_cell.length_b   1.000
_cell.length_c   1.000
_cell.angle_alpha   90.00
_cell.angle_beta   90.00
_cell.angle_gamma   90.00
#
_symmetry.space_group_name_H-M   'P 1'
#
loop_
_entity.id
_entity.type
_entity.pdbx_description
1 polymer ?
#
loop_
_entity_poly.entity_id
_entity_poly.type
_entity_poly.pdbx_seq_one_letter_code
_entity_poly.pdbx_strand_id
1 'polypeptide(L)'
;MQEKTIEKMEAEIYEQYQNIIAPYIAELEVRDGEYPIEILNEIRSIFTHLSRCKLQNNLNEIESANRHVKRAILDCYKYICISIAQTISEFRQDYIKVDLTLADNGKFLAKLNDLELIAKNAFKEAKKSEIKQESVEAKYKLYEKAYNAYNEVEKFIEDSNEAILFASSHSKKSNRITIISCIITAISIAVTVIAIL
;
A
#
# COMPACT_ATOMS: atom_id res chain seq x y z
N MET A 1 9.11 23.75 -34.74
CA MET A 1 8.91 22.31 -34.44
C MET A 1 9.33 22.00 -33.00
N GLN A 2 10.57 22.31 -32.62
CA GLN A 2 11.08 22.15 -31.25
C GLN A 2 10.25 22.89 -30.18
N GLU A 3 9.85 24.14 -30.43
CA GLU A 3 9.03 24.92 -29.51
C GLU A 3 7.68 24.25 -29.20
N LYS A 4 6.95 23.80 -30.24
CA LYS A 4 5.71 23.01 -30.07
C LYS A 4 5.92 21.71 -29.31
N THR A 5 7.08 21.05 -29.47
CA THR A 5 7.42 19.84 -28.70
C THR A 5 7.64 20.17 -27.23
N ILE A 6 8.35 21.27 -26.92
CA ILE A 6 8.59 21.72 -25.55
C ILE A 6 7.27 22.08 -24.86
N GLU A 7 6.40 22.86 -25.52
CA GLU A 7 5.08 23.23 -25.00
C GLU A 7 4.24 21.99 -24.66
N LYS A 8 4.25 20.98 -25.53
CA LYS A 8 3.53 19.73 -25.27
C LYS A 8 4.08 18.99 -24.04
N MET A 9 5.40 18.82 -23.96
CA MET A 9 6.04 18.12 -22.85
C MET A 9 5.87 18.87 -21.52
N GLU A 10 5.86 20.19 -21.55
CA GLU A 10 5.55 21.03 -20.40
C GLU A 10 4.11 20.84 -19.92
N ALA A 11 3.14 20.81 -20.83
CA ALA A 11 1.75 20.53 -20.50
C ALA A 11 1.59 19.14 -19.83
N GLU A 12 2.29 18.12 -20.34
CA GLU A 12 2.31 16.77 -19.75
C GLU A 12 2.90 16.77 -18.32
N ILE A 13 3.93 17.58 -18.06
CA ILE A 13 4.51 17.74 -16.72
C ILE A 13 3.48 18.35 -15.75
N TYR A 14 2.78 19.39 -16.18
CA TYR A 14 1.74 20.02 -15.35
C TYR A 14 0.56 19.09 -15.10
N GLU A 15 0.16 18.31 -16.11
CA GLU A 15 -0.90 17.32 -15.96
C GLU A 15 -0.51 16.23 -14.95
N GLN A 16 0.69 15.68 -15.04
CA GLN A 16 1.19 14.67 -14.10
C GLN A 16 1.32 15.25 -12.67
N TYR A 17 1.74 16.51 -12.54
CA TYR A 17 1.75 17.15 -11.24
C TYR A 17 0.33 17.27 -10.66
N GLN A 18 -0.59 17.83 -11.43
CA GLN A 18 -1.95 18.14 -10.97
C GLN A 18 -2.79 16.88 -10.67
N ASN A 19 -2.65 15.85 -11.51
CA ASN A 19 -3.54 14.68 -11.48
C ASN A 19 -2.93 13.47 -10.76
N ILE A 20 -1.62 13.46 -10.51
CA ILE A 20 -0.93 12.31 -9.89
C ILE A 20 -0.18 12.75 -8.64
N ILE A 21 0.81 13.64 -8.77
CA ILE A 21 1.67 14.02 -7.65
C ILE A 21 0.86 14.73 -6.57
N ALA A 22 0.14 15.82 -6.89
CA ALA A 22 -0.58 16.61 -5.90
C ALA A 22 -1.63 15.81 -5.11
N PRO A 23 -2.45 14.93 -5.73
CA PRO A 23 -3.32 14.03 -4.98
C PRO A 23 -2.57 13.11 -4.02
N TYR A 24 -1.44 12.53 -4.42
CA TYR A 24 -0.64 11.68 -3.54
C TYR A 24 0.01 12.44 -2.38
N ILE A 25 0.37 13.71 -2.60
CA ILE A 25 0.82 14.59 -1.51
C ILE A 25 -0.29 14.74 -0.48
N ALA A 26 -1.50 15.11 -0.93
CA ALA A 26 -2.64 15.31 -0.04
C ALA A 26 -3.00 14.01 0.71
N GLU A 27 -2.92 12.86 0.04
CA GLU A 27 -3.12 11.56 0.68
C GLU A 27 -2.08 11.31 1.78
N LEU A 28 -0.79 11.50 1.51
CA LEU A 28 0.27 11.30 2.50
C LEU A 28 0.17 12.27 3.68
N GLU A 29 -0.23 13.52 3.45
CA GLU A 29 -0.48 14.49 4.53
C GLU A 29 -1.62 14.03 5.45
N VAL A 30 -2.67 13.42 4.90
CA VAL A 30 -3.78 12.87 5.69
C VAL A 30 -3.36 11.63 6.47
N ARG A 31 -2.57 10.75 5.85
CA ARG A 31 -2.17 9.46 6.45
C ARG A 31 -1.07 9.59 7.48
N ASP A 32 0.00 10.32 7.14
CA ASP A 32 1.25 10.33 7.90
C ASP A 32 1.46 11.67 8.63
N GLY A 33 0.62 12.68 8.37
CA GLY A 33 0.72 14.02 8.97
C GLY A 33 1.87 14.87 8.45
N GLU A 34 2.69 14.33 7.55
CA GLU A 34 3.86 14.98 6.99
C GLU A 34 4.01 14.69 5.50
N TYR A 35 4.62 15.65 4.80
CA TYR A 35 4.94 15.53 3.38
C TYR A 35 6.40 15.09 3.17
N PRO A 36 6.68 13.97 2.48
CA PRO A 36 8.05 13.48 2.32
C PRO A 36 8.99 14.43 1.57
N ILE A 37 10.16 14.68 2.15
CA ILE A 37 11.15 15.64 1.61
C ILE A 37 11.73 15.19 0.26
N GLU A 38 11.78 13.89 -0.01
CA GLU A 38 12.25 13.35 -1.29
C GLU A 38 11.35 13.80 -2.45
N ILE A 39 10.02 13.76 -2.27
CA ILE A 39 9.06 14.23 -3.28
C ILE A 39 9.25 15.75 -3.47
N LEU A 40 9.45 16.51 -2.39
CA LEU A 40 9.75 17.95 -2.48
C LEU A 40 11.04 18.23 -3.26
N ASN A 41 12.08 17.44 -3.04
CA ASN A 41 13.36 17.57 -3.74
C ASN A 41 13.21 17.33 -5.25
N GLU A 42 12.36 16.38 -5.64
CA GLU A 42 12.04 16.12 -7.04
C GLU A 42 11.21 17.27 -7.64
N ILE A 43 10.20 17.79 -6.93
CA ILE A 43 9.43 18.97 -7.35
C ILE A 43 10.32 20.19 -7.58
N ARG A 44 11.21 20.48 -6.62
CA ARG A 44 12.19 21.57 -6.78
C ARG A 44 13.05 21.38 -8.03
N SER A 45 13.45 20.15 -8.33
CA SER A 45 14.25 19.82 -9.50
C SER A 45 13.45 19.99 -10.80
N ILE A 46 12.17 19.59 -10.82
CA ILE A 46 11.24 19.85 -11.93
C ILE A 46 11.19 21.34 -12.24
N PHE A 47 10.90 22.18 -11.23
CA PHE A 47 10.81 23.63 -11.42
C PHE A 47 12.14 24.27 -11.84
N THR A 48 13.27 23.75 -11.34
CA THR A 48 14.61 24.21 -11.76
C THR A 48 14.82 23.99 -13.25
N HIS A 49 14.48 22.80 -13.75
CA HIS A 49 14.62 22.48 -15.17
C HIS A 49 13.59 23.20 -16.05
N LEU A 50 12.33 23.35 -15.60
CA LEU A 50 11.33 24.16 -16.30
C LEU A 50 11.78 25.62 -16.46
N SER A 51 12.28 26.22 -15.37
CA SER A 51 12.80 27.60 -15.39
C SER A 51 13.95 27.76 -16.39
N ARG A 52 14.94 26.85 -16.37
CA ARG A 52 16.04 26.84 -17.34
C ARG A 52 15.56 26.64 -18.76
N CYS A 53 14.61 25.74 -18.98
CA CYS A 53 14.01 25.49 -20.28
C CYS A 53 13.37 26.77 -20.84
N LYS A 54 12.62 27.53 -20.04
CA LYS A 54 12.01 28.80 -20.46
C LYS A 54 13.03 29.87 -20.80
N LEU A 55 14.13 29.96 -20.06
CA LEU A 55 15.16 30.97 -20.31
C LEU A 55 16.04 30.63 -21.53
N GLN A 56 16.21 29.34 -21.85
CA GLN A 56 17.19 28.88 -22.84
C GLN A 56 16.57 28.19 -24.07
N ASN A 57 15.26 27.95 -24.07
CA ASN A 57 14.52 27.19 -25.07
C ASN A 57 15.16 25.81 -25.39
N ASN A 58 15.56 25.10 -24.33
CA ASN A 58 16.37 23.89 -24.42
C ASN A 58 15.54 22.61 -24.19
N LEU A 59 15.51 21.73 -25.20
CA LEU A 59 14.79 20.45 -25.13
C LEU A 59 15.36 19.51 -24.04
N ASN A 60 16.67 19.54 -23.79
CA ASN A 60 17.29 18.68 -22.78
C ASN A 60 16.82 19.04 -21.36
N GLU A 61 16.47 20.30 -21.12
CA GLU A 61 15.94 20.75 -19.83
C GLU A 61 14.51 20.21 -19.61
N ILE A 62 13.64 20.23 -20.63
CA ILE A 62 12.29 19.67 -20.50
C ILE A 62 12.29 18.14 -20.35
N GLU A 63 13.23 17.45 -21.01
CA GLU A 63 13.45 16.01 -20.80
C GLU A 63 13.97 15.72 -19.38
N SER A 64 14.82 16.59 -18.84
CA SER A 64 15.33 16.48 -17.47
C SER A 64 14.21 16.67 -16.45
N ALA A 65 13.36 17.68 -16.64
CA ALA A 65 12.16 17.90 -15.83
C ALA A 65 11.26 16.65 -15.83
N ASN A 66 10.99 16.05 -16.99
CA ASN A 66 10.22 14.82 -17.11
C ASN A 66 10.82 13.63 -16.33
N ARG A 67 12.16 13.50 -16.32
CA ARG A 67 12.81 12.45 -15.50
C ARG A 67 12.58 12.69 -14.00
N HIS A 68 12.56 13.94 -13.55
CA HIS A 68 12.25 14.28 -12.16
C HIS A 68 10.77 14.08 -11.82
N VAL A 69 9.84 14.31 -12.76
CA VAL A 69 8.41 13.92 -12.58
C VAL A 69 8.28 12.43 -12.33
N LYS A 70 8.93 11.59 -13.13
CA LYS A 70 8.90 10.13 -12.93
C LYS A 70 9.48 9.70 -11.58
N ARG A 71 10.53 10.38 -11.10
CA ARG A 71 11.10 10.14 -9.77
C ARG A 71 10.15 10.58 -8.67
N ALA A 72 9.50 11.74 -8.80
CA ALA A 72 8.50 12.21 -7.85
C ALA A 72 7.33 11.21 -7.72
N ILE A 73 6.78 10.72 -8.84
CA ILE A 73 5.71 9.71 -8.82
C ILE A 73 6.18 8.39 -8.20
N LEU A 74 7.42 7.97 -8.51
CA LEU A 74 8.03 6.79 -7.89
C LEU A 74 8.12 6.95 -6.37
N ASP A 75 8.58 8.11 -5.88
CA ASP A 75 8.64 8.40 -4.45
C ASP A 75 7.23 8.43 -3.82
N CYS A 76 6.22 8.99 -4.50
CA CYS A 76 4.82 8.90 -4.06
C CYS A 76 4.39 7.44 -3.87
N TYR A 77 4.59 6.57 -4.88
CA TYR A 77 4.26 5.15 -4.76
C TYR A 77 4.98 4.48 -3.58
N LYS A 78 6.27 4.78 -3.42
CA LYS A 78 7.07 4.23 -2.33
C LYS A 78 6.53 4.62 -0.95
N TYR A 79 6.21 5.89 -0.75
CA TYR A 79 5.70 6.37 0.54
C TYR A 79 4.30 5.86 0.83
N ILE A 80 3.41 5.82 -0.16
CA ILE A 80 2.06 5.27 0.02
C ILE A 80 2.14 3.77 0.36
N CYS A 81 3.01 3.00 -0.30
CA CYS A 81 3.24 1.59 0.06
C CYS A 81 3.67 1.43 1.53
N ILE A 82 4.52 2.33 2.03
CA ILE A 82 4.98 2.31 3.44
C ILE A 82 3.82 2.64 4.37
N SER A 83 3.05 3.68 4.06
CA SER A 83 1.89 4.11 4.86
C SER A 83 0.82 3.01 4.92
N ILE A 84 0.43 2.42 3.78
CA ILE A 84 -0.52 1.30 3.74
C ILE A 84 0.01 0.09 4.51
N ALA A 85 1.31 -0.25 4.38
CA ALA A 85 1.89 -1.35 5.14
C ALA A 85 1.82 -1.13 6.66
N GLN A 86 1.98 0.11 7.10
CA GLN A 86 1.80 0.51 8.50
C GLN A 86 0.34 0.38 8.93
N THR A 87 -0.61 0.88 8.14
CA THR A 87 -2.06 0.73 8.39
C THR A 87 -2.48 -0.75 8.50
N ILE A 88 -1.95 -1.62 7.63
CA ILE A 88 -2.18 -3.08 7.72
C ILE A 88 -1.60 -3.64 9.02
N SER A 89 -0.39 -3.21 9.42
CA SER A 89 0.23 -3.64 10.67
C SER A 89 -0.61 -3.24 11.88
N GLU A 90 -1.12 -2.01 11.91
CA GLU A 90 -2.02 -1.50 12.96
C GLU A 90 -3.33 -2.28 12.99
N PHE A 91 -3.95 -2.53 11.84
CA PHE A 91 -5.11 -3.41 11.73
C PHE A 91 -4.83 -4.79 12.35
N ARG A 92 -3.67 -5.41 12.09
CA ARG A 92 -3.33 -6.70 12.72
C ARG A 92 -3.21 -6.60 14.24
N GLN A 93 -2.72 -5.48 14.77
CA GLN A 93 -2.64 -5.27 16.23
C GLN A 93 -4.02 -5.04 16.85
N ASP A 94 -4.84 -4.18 16.24
CA ASP A 94 -6.18 -3.85 16.73
C ASP A 94 -7.07 -5.10 16.81
N TYR A 95 -6.93 -6.01 15.84
CA TYR A 95 -7.71 -7.23 15.73
C TYR A 95 -6.99 -8.48 16.28
N ILE A 96 -5.89 -8.34 17.02
CA ILE A 96 -5.09 -9.49 17.52
C ILE A 96 -5.89 -10.44 18.43
N LYS A 97 -6.92 -9.93 19.12
CA LYS A 97 -7.80 -10.72 20.01
C LYS A 97 -9.12 -11.13 19.35
N VAL A 98 -9.30 -10.80 18.07
CA VAL A 98 -10.50 -11.11 17.29
C VAL A 98 -10.23 -12.37 16.47
N ASP A 99 -11.15 -13.32 16.55
CA ASP A 99 -11.18 -14.48 15.69
C ASP A 99 -11.71 -14.08 14.30
N LEU A 100 -10.79 -13.57 13.47
CA LEU A 100 -11.08 -13.15 12.10
C LEU A 100 -11.45 -14.34 11.18
N THR A 101 -11.36 -15.60 11.65
CA THR A 101 -11.90 -16.75 10.88
C THR A 101 -13.42 -16.75 10.85
N LEU A 102 -14.08 -15.99 11.72
CA LEU A 102 -15.53 -15.78 11.67
C LEU A 102 -15.94 -14.80 10.57
N ALA A 103 -15.02 -14.00 10.05
CA ALA A 103 -15.30 -13.03 8.98
C ALA A 103 -15.40 -13.75 7.62
N ASP A 104 -16.44 -13.44 6.86
CA ASP A 104 -16.72 -13.99 5.53
C ASP A 104 -16.58 -15.53 5.46
N ASN A 105 -17.17 -16.23 6.44
CA ASN A 105 -17.15 -17.70 6.51
C ASN A 105 -15.73 -18.30 6.45
N GLY A 106 -14.75 -17.63 7.05
CA GLY A 106 -13.34 -18.07 7.09
C GLY A 106 -12.51 -17.69 5.87
N LYS A 107 -13.10 -17.07 4.84
CA LYS A 107 -12.38 -16.69 3.62
C LYS A 107 -11.60 -15.39 3.77
N PHE A 108 -12.06 -14.48 4.63
CA PHE A 108 -11.45 -13.16 4.81
C PHE A 108 -9.96 -13.26 5.16
N LEU A 109 -9.63 -13.98 6.24
CA LEU A 109 -8.25 -14.03 6.75
C LEU A 109 -7.30 -14.68 5.74
N ALA A 110 -7.73 -15.74 5.06
CA ALA A 110 -6.94 -16.39 4.03
C ALA A 110 -6.65 -15.45 2.86
N LYS A 111 -7.69 -14.78 2.33
CA LYS A 111 -7.54 -13.84 1.22
C LYS A 111 -6.69 -12.63 1.59
N LEU A 112 -6.85 -12.10 2.81
CA LEU A 112 -6.03 -11.00 3.32
C LEU A 112 -4.55 -11.39 3.34
N ASN A 113 -4.21 -12.58 3.84
CA ASN A 113 -2.83 -13.07 3.88
C ASN A 113 -2.23 -13.20 2.48
N ASP A 114 -3.00 -13.69 1.51
CA ASP A 114 -2.54 -13.84 0.13
C ASP A 114 -2.26 -12.48 -0.53
N LEU A 115 -3.18 -11.54 -0.40
CA LEU A 115 -3.02 -10.18 -0.94
C LEU A 115 -1.82 -9.47 -0.30
N GLU A 116 -1.70 -9.55 1.02
CA GLU A 116 -0.60 -8.94 1.77
C GLU A 116 0.76 -9.53 1.35
N LEU A 117 0.83 -10.85 1.11
CA LEU A 117 2.03 -11.51 0.62
C LEU A 117 2.41 -11.04 -0.79
N ILE A 118 1.43 -10.89 -1.70
CA ILE A 118 1.64 -10.37 -3.05
C ILE A 118 2.20 -8.94 -2.98
N ALA A 119 1.56 -8.07 -2.21
CA ALA A 119 1.99 -6.67 -2.04
C ALA A 119 3.41 -6.56 -1.48
N LYS A 120 3.71 -7.30 -0.39
CA LYS A 120 5.06 -7.34 0.21
C LYS A 120 6.12 -7.82 -0.79
N ASN A 121 5.81 -8.84 -1.59
CA ASN A 121 6.74 -9.36 -2.58
C ASN A 121 6.97 -8.38 -3.74
N ALA A 122 5.91 -7.72 -4.22
CA ALA A 122 6.02 -6.68 -5.25
C ALA A 122 6.87 -5.51 -4.76
N PHE A 123 6.65 -5.03 -3.53
CA PHE A 123 7.44 -3.94 -2.96
C PHE A 123 8.89 -4.33 -2.71
N LYS A 124 9.14 -5.58 -2.26
CA LYS A 124 10.49 -6.12 -2.12
C LYS A 124 11.21 -6.21 -3.48
N GLU A 125 10.51 -6.56 -4.54
CA GLU A 125 11.03 -6.55 -5.91
C GLU A 125 11.40 -5.13 -6.35
N ALA A 126 10.50 -4.16 -6.14
CA ALA A 126 10.75 -2.74 -6.43
C ALA A 126 11.97 -2.20 -5.65
N LYS A 127 12.08 -2.49 -4.35
CA LYS A 127 13.25 -2.11 -3.54
C LYS A 127 14.55 -2.71 -4.04
N LYS A 128 14.54 -3.97 -4.47
CA LYS A 128 15.74 -4.61 -5.06
C LYS A 128 16.16 -3.94 -6.37
N SER A 129 15.21 -3.41 -7.15
CA SER A 129 15.53 -2.70 -8.39
C SER A 129 16.35 -1.43 -8.14
N GLU A 130 16.27 -0.81 -6.96
CA GLU A 130 17.07 0.38 -6.63
C GLU A 130 18.56 0.07 -6.54
N ILE A 131 18.90 -1.11 -6.02
CA ILE A 131 20.27 -1.61 -5.87
C ILE A 131 20.82 -2.06 -7.23
N LYS A 132 19.96 -2.65 -8.06
CA LYS A 132 20.31 -3.00 -9.44
C LYS A 132 20.42 -1.70 -10.25
N GLN A 133 21.33 -1.66 -11.22
CA GLN A 133 21.44 -0.52 -12.14
C GLN A 133 20.31 -0.56 -13.20
N GLU A 134 19.06 -0.70 -12.74
CA GLU A 134 17.87 -0.67 -13.60
C GLU A 134 17.51 0.77 -13.99
N SER A 135 16.87 0.94 -15.15
CA SER A 135 16.43 2.25 -15.64
C SER A 135 15.31 2.82 -14.76
N VAL A 136 15.16 4.15 -14.76
CA VAL A 136 14.06 4.83 -14.03
C VAL A 136 12.69 4.28 -14.45
N GLU A 137 12.53 3.97 -15.74
CA GLU A 137 11.29 3.39 -16.28
C GLU A 137 10.98 1.99 -15.72
N ALA A 138 12.00 1.14 -15.58
CA ALA A 138 11.83 -0.18 -14.99
C ALA A 138 11.46 -0.08 -13.50
N LYS A 139 12.16 0.80 -12.76
CA LYS A 139 11.87 1.07 -11.35
C LYS A 139 10.46 1.61 -11.15
N TYR A 140 10.05 2.55 -12.00
CA TYR A 140 8.71 3.14 -12.00
C TYR A 140 7.63 2.05 -12.07
N LYS A 141 7.73 1.14 -13.06
CA LYS A 141 6.74 0.05 -13.25
C LYS A 141 6.69 -0.91 -12.07
N LEU A 142 7.83 -1.21 -11.46
CA LEU A 142 7.88 -2.07 -10.28
C LEU A 142 7.23 -1.42 -9.06
N TYR A 143 7.44 -0.12 -8.85
CA TYR A 143 6.79 0.62 -7.78
C TYR A 143 5.29 0.83 -8.01
N GLU A 144 4.87 1.09 -9.26
CA GLU A 144 3.45 1.15 -9.63
C GLU A 144 2.74 -0.18 -9.36
N LYS A 145 3.38 -1.31 -9.71
CA LYS A 145 2.87 -2.66 -9.39
C LYS A 145 2.74 -2.86 -7.88
N ALA A 146 3.73 -2.43 -7.10
CA ALA A 146 3.70 -2.55 -5.66
C ALA A 146 2.58 -1.68 -5.03
N TYR A 147 2.44 -0.45 -5.50
CA TYR A 147 1.38 0.47 -5.10
C TYR A 147 0.00 -0.12 -5.35
N ASN A 148 -0.27 -0.60 -6.57
CA ASN A 148 -1.54 -1.22 -6.92
C ASN A 148 -1.85 -2.45 -6.05
N ALA A 149 -0.84 -3.27 -5.74
CA ALA A 149 -1.02 -4.43 -4.88
C ALA A 149 -1.33 -4.05 -3.43
N TYR A 150 -0.71 -2.99 -2.89
CA TYR A 150 -1.05 -2.49 -1.54
C TYR A 150 -2.44 -1.86 -1.48
N ASN A 151 -2.83 -1.08 -2.49
CA ASN A 151 -4.20 -0.56 -2.60
C ASN A 151 -5.24 -1.67 -2.65
N GLU A 152 -4.94 -2.79 -3.32
CA GLU A 152 -5.83 -3.96 -3.34
C GLU A 152 -6.03 -4.54 -1.93
N VAL A 153 -4.97 -4.57 -1.10
CA VAL A 153 -5.06 -5.02 0.29
C VAL A 153 -5.93 -4.07 1.11
N GLU A 154 -5.65 -2.76 1.05
CA GLU A 154 -6.37 -1.74 1.81
C GLU A 154 -7.86 -1.75 1.44
N LYS A 155 -8.17 -1.70 0.14
CA LYS A 155 -9.54 -1.79 -0.35
C LYS A 155 -10.24 -3.06 0.10
N PHE A 156 -9.54 -4.20 0.09
CA PHE A 156 -10.13 -5.46 0.56
C PHE A 156 -10.49 -5.43 2.05
N ILE A 157 -9.68 -4.78 2.88
CA ILE A 157 -9.98 -4.58 4.31
C ILE A 157 -11.21 -3.67 4.46
N GLU A 158 -11.24 -2.54 3.74
CA GLU A 158 -12.36 -1.58 3.77
C GLU A 158 -13.68 -2.20 3.31
N ASP A 159 -13.67 -2.88 2.17
CA ASP A 159 -14.83 -3.56 1.60
C ASP A 159 -15.32 -4.71 2.52
N SER A 160 -14.45 -5.25 3.38
CA SER A 160 -14.76 -6.34 4.32
C SER A 160 -15.21 -5.86 5.70
N ASN A 161 -15.39 -4.55 5.92
CA ASN A 161 -15.63 -3.98 7.25
C ASN A 161 -16.83 -4.61 7.98
N GLU A 162 -17.94 -4.87 7.30
CA GLU A 162 -19.11 -5.53 7.92
C GLU A 162 -18.79 -6.93 8.45
N ALA A 163 -18.06 -7.73 7.67
CA ALA A 163 -17.64 -9.07 8.07
C ALA A 163 -16.64 -9.04 9.24
N ILE A 164 -15.75 -8.05 9.27
CA ILE A 164 -14.79 -7.82 10.34
C ILE A 164 -15.51 -7.41 11.64
N LEU A 165 -16.51 -6.54 11.56
CA LEU A 165 -17.34 -6.13 12.71
C LEU A 165 -18.18 -7.30 13.24
N PHE A 166 -18.71 -8.14 12.34
CA PHE A 166 -19.37 -9.39 12.72
C PHE A 166 -18.42 -10.31 13.52
N ALA A 167 -17.22 -10.56 13.00
CA ALA A 167 -16.22 -11.37 13.70
C ALA A 167 -15.87 -10.79 15.08
N SER A 168 -15.68 -9.47 15.17
CA SER A 168 -15.36 -8.77 16.41
C SER A 168 -16.42 -8.94 17.49
N SER A 169 -17.70 -8.81 17.12
CA SER A 169 -18.82 -8.98 18.05
C SER A 169 -19.01 -10.44 18.50
N HIS A 170 -18.63 -11.42 17.67
CA HIS A 170 -18.86 -12.84 17.92
C HIS A 170 -17.64 -13.58 18.48
N SER A 171 -16.43 -13.02 18.40
CA SER A 171 -15.19 -13.65 18.87
C SER A 171 -15.20 -14.00 20.37
N LYS A 172 -15.71 -13.09 21.21
CA LYS A 172 -15.83 -13.36 22.66
C LYS A 172 -16.84 -14.49 22.96
N LYS A 173 -17.87 -14.63 22.12
CA LYS A 173 -18.88 -15.69 22.23
C LYS A 173 -18.31 -17.03 21.76
N SER A 174 -17.56 -17.04 20.65
CA SER A 174 -16.88 -18.21 20.10
C SER A 174 -15.90 -18.81 21.10
N ASN A 175 -15.00 -18.01 21.67
CA ASN A 175 -14.04 -18.49 22.68
C ASN A 175 -14.70 -19.16 23.89
N ARG A 176 -15.84 -18.63 24.36
CA ARG A 176 -16.60 -19.25 25.47
C ARG A 176 -17.20 -20.59 25.09
N ILE A 177 -17.76 -20.72 23.88
CA ILE A 177 -18.34 -21.98 23.39
C ILE A 177 -17.23 -23.04 23.25
N THR A 178 -16.07 -22.66 22.69
CA THR A 178 -14.93 -23.58 22.54
C THR A 178 -14.44 -24.11 23.88
N ILE A 179 -14.25 -23.23 24.89
CA ILE A 179 -13.84 -23.65 26.24
C ILE A 179 -14.86 -24.62 26.86
N ILE A 180 -16.16 -24.31 26.76
CA ILE A 180 -17.22 -25.18 27.28
C ILE A 180 -17.19 -26.54 26.57
N SER A 181 -17.02 -26.56 25.24
CA SER A 181 -16.96 -27.80 24.46
C SER A 181 -15.75 -28.67 24.86
N CYS A 182 -14.57 -28.08 25.09
CA CYS A 182 -13.40 -28.79 25.59
C CYS A 182 -13.63 -29.39 26.98
N ILE A 183 -14.29 -28.66 27.88
CA ILE A 183 -14.62 -29.16 29.23
C ILE A 183 -15.57 -30.35 29.14
N ILE A 184 -16.62 -30.26 28.32
CA ILE A 184 -17.56 -31.36 28.11
C ILE A 184 -16.83 -32.59 27.57
N THR A 185 -15.99 -32.43 26.55
CA THR A 185 -15.20 -33.54 25.99
C THR A 185 -14.29 -34.18 27.03
N ALA A 186 -13.60 -33.38 27.86
CA ALA A 186 -12.74 -33.90 28.93
C ALA A 186 -13.54 -34.70 29.99
N ILE A 187 -14.72 -34.21 30.38
CA ILE A 187 -15.62 -34.92 31.31
C ILE A 187 -16.09 -36.24 30.69
N SER A 188 -16.50 -36.24 29.41
CA SER A 188 -16.93 -37.46 28.71
C SER A 188 -15.82 -38.52 28.67
N ILE A 189 -14.58 -38.12 28.41
CA ILE A 189 -13.42 -39.04 28.43
C ILE A 189 -13.22 -39.61 29.84
N ALA A 190 -13.24 -38.77 30.88
CA ALA A 190 -13.05 -39.20 32.26
C ALA A 190 -14.11 -40.20 32.72
N VAL A 191 -15.39 -39.95 32.40
CA VAL A 191 -16.50 -40.88 32.69
C VAL A 191 -16.31 -42.22 31.97
N THR A 192 -15.87 -42.18 30.71
CA THR A 192 -15.64 -43.41 29.93
C THR A 192 -14.49 -44.24 30.52
N VAL A 193 -13.41 -43.61 30.98
CA VAL A 193 -12.29 -44.30 31.64
C VAL A 193 -12.73 -44.91 32.98
N ILE A 194 -13.52 -44.19 33.79
CA ILE A 194 -14.06 -44.71 35.06
C ILE A 194 -15.01 -45.88 34.82
N ALA A 195 -15.81 -45.87 33.75
CA ALA A 195 -16.74 -46.94 33.43
C ALA A 195 -16.06 -48.23 32.91
N ILE A 196 -14.78 -48.17 32.53
CA ILE A 196 -14.00 -49.31 32.01
C ILE A 196 -13.08 -49.91 33.10
N LEU A 197 -12.87 -49.22 34.22
CA LEU A 197 -12.14 -49.69 35.41
C LEU A 197 -13.06 -50.43 36.39
#